data_AF-A0A948VIM5-F1
#
_entry.id   AF-A0A948VIM5-F1
#
_cell.length_a   1.000
_cell.length_b   1.000
_cell.length_c   1.000
_cell.angle_alpha   90.00
_cell.angle_beta   90.00
_cell.angle_gamma   90.00
#
_symmetry.space_group_name_H-M   'P 1'
#
loop_
_entity.id
_entity.type
_entity.pdbx_description
1 polymer ?
#
loop_
_entity_poly.entity_id
_entity_poly.type
_entity_poly.pdbx_seq_one_letter_code
_entity_poly.pdbx_strand_id
1 'polypeptide(L)'
;MNTDFVTIQLTRKEAIDCFKGLITLRLIEEEVRAQKGFEPVDFSGITERLRLVLDVTEEQWQKISESISEDMWEYAWYAYTSEWAWFRAQQESKKAKKLGNKKNGTIANDVDLAERLYEEKFDNYVSEINMVNLNRPTSHVPRLNT
;
A
#
# COMPACT_ATOMS: atom_id res chain seq x y z
N MET A 1 1.37 31.99 29.84
CA MET A 1 1.33 31.85 28.37
C MET A 1 -0.06 32.30 27.94
N ASN A 2 -0.16 33.32 27.09
CA ASN A 2 -1.45 33.63 26.46
C ASN A 2 -1.76 32.51 25.47
N THR A 3 -2.89 31.86 25.67
CA THR A 3 -3.38 30.86 24.73
C THR A 3 -4.19 31.60 23.68
N ASP A 4 -3.66 31.72 22.47
CA ASP A 4 -4.40 32.30 21.36
C ASP A 4 -5.43 31.29 20.87
N PHE A 5 -6.69 31.72 20.76
CA PHE A 5 -7.78 30.89 20.26
C PHE A 5 -8.00 31.16 18.77
N VAL A 6 -8.02 30.10 17.98
CA VAL A 6 -8.32 30.14 16.54
C VAL A 6 -9.62 29.38 16.29
N THR A 7 -10.50 29.95 15.49
CA THR A 7 -11.76 29.31 15.07
C THR A 7 -11.71 29.01 13.59
N ILE A 8 -12.05 27.77 13.23
CA ILE A 8 -12.17 27.31 11.84
C ILE A 8 -13.61 26.85 11.64
N GLN A 9 -14.24 27.30 10.56
CA GLN A 9 -15.57 26.83 10.16
C GLN A 9 -15.39 25.73 9.13
N LEU A 10 -15.86 24.52 9.46
CA LEU A 10 -15.87 23.36 8.59
C LEU A 10 -17.28 22.82 8.50
N THR A 11 -17.67 22.33 7.33
CA THR A 11 -18.82 21.44 7.22
C THR A 11 -18.54 20.15 7.98
N ARG A 12 -19.60 19.42 8.38
CA ARG A 12 -19.45 18.13 9.05
C ARG A 12 -18.62 17.15 8.22
N LYS A 13 -18.78 17.17 6.89
CA LYS A 13 -18.02 16.32 5.97
C LYS A 13 -16.53 16.63 6.05
N GLU A 14 -16.14 17.90 5.91
CA GLU A 14 -14.73 18.32 5.97
C GLU A 14 -14.11 17.98 7.32
N ALA A 15 -14.85 18.16 8.42
CA ALA A 15 -14.36 17.81 9.74
C ALA A 15 -14.16 16.28 9.90
N ILE A 16 -15.05 15.46 9.33
CA ILE A 16 -14.87 14.00 9.25
C ILE A 16 -13.65 13.65 8.38
N ASP A 17 -13.44 14.34 7.27
CA ASP A 17 -12.28 14.10 6.39
C ASP A 17 -10.96 14.46 7.10
N CYS A 18 -10.92 15.57 7.85
CA CYS A 18 -9.79 15.90 8.73
C CYS A 18 -9.57 14.82 9.79
N PHE A 19 -10.65 14.34 10.40
CA PHE A 19 -10.59 13.27 11.40
C PHE A 19 -10.01 11.98 10.81
N LYS A 20 -10.49 11.55 9.63
CA LYS A 20 -9.92 10.42 8.89
C LYS A 20 -8.43 10.61 8.61
N GLY A 21 -8.00 11.79 8.19
CA GLY A 21 -6.59 12.10 7.96
C GLY A 21 -5.72 11.93 9.21
N LEU A 22 -6.23 12.29 10.39
CA LEU A 22 -5.53 12.06 11.66
C LEU A 22 -5.43 10.56 12.01
N ILE A 23 -6.46 9.78 11.68
CA ILE A 23 -6.46 8.31 11.84
C ILE A 23 -5.41 7.69 10.92
N THR A 24 -5.40 8.08 9.64
CA THR A 24 -4.42 7.61 8.66
C THR A 24 -2.99 7.89 9.12
N LEU A 25 -2.71 9.11 9.60
CA LEU A 25 -1.37 9.47 10.09
C LEU A 25 -0.94 8.56 11.25
N ARG A 26 -1.86 8.27 12.18
CA ARG A 26 -1.59 7.35 13.28
C ARG A 26 -1.28 5.94 12.78
N LEU A 27 -2.11 5.39 11.89
CA LEU A 27 -1.91 4.03 11.36
C LEU A 27 -0.53 3.90 10.69
N ILE A 28 -0.10 4.92 9.94
CA ILE A 28 1.25 4.99 9.36
C ILE A 28 2.31 5.01 10.46
N GLU A 29 2.14 5.84 11.49
CA GLU A 29 3.10 5.94 12.58
C GLU A 29 3.21 4.63 13.38
N GLU A 30 2.09 3.96 13.65
CA GLU A 30 2.05 2.66 14.30
C GLU A 30 2.83 1.61 13.50
N GLU A 31 2.61 1.54 12.19
CA GLU A 31 3.34 0.61 11.31
C GLU A 31 4.85 0.90 11.30
N VAL A 32 5.24 2.18 11.15
CA VAL A 32 6.65 2.60 11.18
C VAL A 32 7.31 2.28 12.53
N ARG A 33 6.57 2.41 13.63
CA ARG A 33 7.05 2.12 14.98
C ARG A 33 7.17 0.62 15.21
N ALA A 34 6.19 -0.17 14.77
CA ALA A 34 6.22 -1.62 14.84
C ALA A 34 7.46 -2.17 14.11
N GLN A 35 7.76 -1.66 12.91
CA GLN A 35 8.96 -2.02 12.15
C GLN A 35 10.28 -1.68 12.88
N LYS A 36 10.27 -0.65 13.74
CA LYS A 36 11.41 -0.24 14.56
C LYS A 36 11.44 -0.91 15.95
N GLY A 37 10.46 -1.75 16.27
CA GLY A 37 10.33 -2.39 17.58
C GLY A 37 9.95 -1.42 18.71
N PHE A 38 9.30 -0.30 18.38
CA PHE A 38 8.80 0.65 19.38
C PHE A 38 7.38 0.33 19.83
N GLU A 39 7.01 0.82 21.01
CA GLU A 39 5.65 0.71 21.54
C GLU A 39 4.62 1.45 20.66
N PRO A 40 3.35 1.04 20.66
CA PRO A 40 2.27 1.74 19.96
C PRO A 40 2.13 3.20 20.39
N VAL A 41 1.53 4.03 19.53
CA VAL A 41 1.27 5.44 19.82
C VAL A 41 -0.13 5.63 20.39
N ASP A 42 -0.23 6.45 21.43
CA ASP A 42 -1.52 6.88 21.95
C ASP A 42 -2.18 7.90 21.02
N PHE A 43 -3.51 8.03 21.12
CA PHE A 43 -4.22 9.04 20.34
C PHE A 43 -3.76 10.42 20.76
N SER A 44 -3.50 11.27 19.76
CA SER A 44 -3.30 12.67 20.03
C SER A 44 -4.57 13.24 20.71
N GLY A 45 -4.38 14.13 21.68
CA GLY A 45 -5.51 14.76 22.36
C GLY A 45 -6.41 15.61 21.45
N ILE A 46 -6.01 15.88 20.20
CA ILE A 46 -6.84 16.56 19.21
C ILE A 46 -7.77 15.57 18.49
N THR A 47 -7.29 14.36 18.21
CA THR A 47 -8.08 13.28 17.59
C THR A 47 -9.24 12.92 18.51
N GLU A 48 -8.96 12.73 19.80
CA GLU A 48 -10.01 12.39 20.78
C GLU A 48 -11.03 13.52 20.95
N ARG A 49 -10.58 14.77 20.94
CA ARG A 49 -11.49 15.93 20.98
C ARG A 49 -12.36 16.02 19.74
N LEU A 50 -11.80 15.78 18.56
CA LEU A 50 -12.56 15.76 17.30
C LEU A 50 -13.58 14.62 17.29
N ARG A 51 -13.23 13.43 17.80
CA ARG A 51 -14.15 12.30 17.96
C ARG A 51 -15.39 12.70 18.76
N LEU A 52 -15.18 13.34 19.91
CA LEU A 52 -16.26 13.81 20.79
C LEU A 52 -17.09 14.92 20.13
N VAL A 53 -16.46 15.89 19.48
CA VAL A 53 -17.17 17.00 18.80
C VAL A 53 -18.00 16.51 17.61
N LEU A 54 -17.53 15.49 16.90
CA LEU A 54 -18.22 14.92 15.73
C LEU A 54 -19.25 13.85 16.09
N ASP A 55 -19.35 13.50 17.38
CA ASP A 55 -20.19 12.44 17.92
C ASP A 55 -19.95 11.09 17.24
N VAL A 56 -18.66 10.77 17.06
CA VAL A 56 -18.23 9.50 16.46
C VAL A 56 -18.17 8.44 17.55
N THR A 57 -19.01 7.41 17.42
CA THR A 57 -19.01 6.28 18.36
C THR A 57 -17.78 5.39 18.20
N GLU A 58 -17.48 4.57 19.19
CA GLU A 58 -16.39 3.57 19.10
C GLU A 58 -16.59 2.60 17.91
N GLU A 59 -17.84 2.20 17.64
CA GLU A 59 -18.15 1.33 16.50
C GLU A 59 -17.90 2.03 15.16
N GLN A 60 -18.30 3.30 15.04
CA GLN A 60 -18.03 4.09 13.84
C GLN A 60 -16.54 4.33 13.64
N TRP A 61 -15.83 4.60 14.75
CA TRP A 61 -14.39 4.73 14.76
C TRP A 61 -13.72 3.47 14.20
N GLN A 62 -14.07 2.30 14.72
CA GLN A 62 -13.49 1.04 14.29
C GLN A 62 -13.74 0.80 12.79
N LYS A 63 -14.96 1.02 12.30
CA LYS A 63 -15.30 0.92 10.87
C LYS A 63 -14.48 1.88 10.01
N ILE A 64 -14.28 3.11 10.47
CA ILE A 64 -13.46 4.09 9.75
C ILE A 64 -12.00 3.61 9.71
N SER A 65 -11.46 3.11 10.82
CA SER A 65 -10.08 2.62 10.90
C SER A 65 -9.85 1.38 10.03
N GLU A 66 -10.82 0.46 9.98
CA GLU A 66 -10.79 -0.73 9.12
C GLU A 66 -10.82 -0.33 7.65
N SER A 67 -11.74 0.55 7.26
CA SER A 67 -11.84 1.07 5.89
C SER A 67 -10.55 1.78 5.45
N ILE A 68 -9.96 2.62 6.31
CA ILE A 68 -8.70 3.30 5.98
C ILE A 68 -7.57 2.27 5.82
N SER A 69 -7.51 1.26 6.69
CA SER A 69 -6.50 0.20 6.60
C SER A 69 -6.63 -0.60 5.31
N GLU A 70 -7.87 -0.91 4.89
CA GLU A 70 -8.15 -1.60 3.63
C GLU A 70 -7.74 -0.75 2.42
N ASP A 71 -8.15 0.53 2.38
CA ASP A 71 -7.76 1.46 1.32
C ASP A 71 -6.23 1.60 1.21
N MET A 72 -5.53 1.70 2.35
CA MET A 72 -4.07 1.76 2.40
C MET A 72 -3.42 0.48 1.89
N TRP A 73 -3.97 -0.68 2.26
CA TRP A 73 -3.48 -1.97 1.82
C TRP A 73 -3.66 -2.14 0.31
N GLU A 74 -4.84 -1.80 -0.22
CA GLU A 74 -5.12 -1.85 -1.66
C GLU A 74 -4.18 -0.94 -2.45
N TYR A 75 -3.98 0.29 -1.98
CA TYR A 75 -3.05 1.23 -2.59
C TYR A 75 -1.61 0.70 -2.56
N ALA A 76 -1.15 0.20 -1.41
CA ALA A 76 0.19 -0.37 -1.27
C ALA A 76 0.39 -1.57 -2.20
N TRP A 77 -0.61 -2.44 -2.31
CA TRP A 77 -0.59 -3.58 -3.24
C TRP A 77 -0.53 -3.14 -4.70
N TYR A 78 -1.35 -2.17 -5.09
CA TYR A 78 -1.33 -1.61 -6.44
C TYR A 78 0.02 -0.96 -6.78
N ALA A 79 0.56 -0.14 -5.88
CA ALA A 79 1.86 0.50 -6.06
C ALA A 79 2.98 -0.54 -6.20
N TYR A 80 3.03 -1.51 -5.29
CA TYR A 80 4.01 -2.59 -5.32
C TYR A 80 3.94 -3.42 -6.62
N THR A 81 2.74 -3.83 -7.03
CA THR A 81 2.55 -4.64 -8.24
C THR A 81 2.90 -3.87 -9.51
N SER A 82 2.60 -2.57 -9.56
CA SER A 82 2.99 -1.69 -10.66
C SER A 82 4.51 -1.50 -10.74
N GLU A 83 5.17 -1.21 -9.62
CA GLU A 83 6.64 -1.09 -9.58
C GLU A 83 7.33 -2.40 -9.96
N TRP A 84 6.80 -3.54 -9.51
CA TRP A 84 7.29 -4.86 -9.88
C TRP A 84 7.17 -5.11 -11.38
N ALA A 85 5.98 -4.90 -11.96
CA ALA A 85 5.75 -5.08 -13.39
C ALA A 85 6.67 -4.18 -14.23
N TRP A 86 6.87 -2.94 -13.80
CA TRP A 86 7.80 -2.00 -14.46
C TRP A 86 9.24 -2.50 -14.41
N PHE A 87 9.71 -2.94 -13.25
CA PHE A 87 11.04 -3.52 -13.09
C PHE A 87 11.27 -4.73 -13.99
N ARG A 88 10.26 -5.62 -14.11
CA ARG A 88 10.31 -6.79 -15.00
C ARG A 88 10.37 -6.41 -16.46
N ALA A 89 9.55 -5.45 -16.90
CA ALA A 89 9.57 -4.94 -18.26
C ALA A 89 10.94 -4.34 -18.63
N GLN A 90 11.57 -3.60 -17.71
CA GLN A 90 12.93 -3.08 -17.91
C GLN A 90 13.98 -4.19 -18.05
N GLN A 91 13.89 -5.26 -17.24
CA GLN A 91 14.81 -6.40 -17.38
C GLN A 91 14.65 -7.09 -18.73
N GLU A 92 13.41 -7.28 -19.17
CA GLU A 92 13.10 -7.95 -20.42
C GLU A 92 13.53 -7.13 -21.64
N SER A 93 13.27 -5.82 -21.64
CA SER A 93 13.76 -4.87 -22.65
C SER A 93 15.29 -4.94 -22.79
N LYS A 94 16.02 -4.91 -21.66
CA LYS A 94 17.49 -5.06 -21.63
C LYS A 94 17.97 -6.41 -22.17
N LYS A 95 17.27 -7.51 -21.88
CA LYS A 95 17.59 -8.85 -22.42
C LYS A 95 17.35 -8.91 -23.93
N ALA A 96 16.23 -8.36 -24.40
CA ALA A 96 15.87 -8.31 -25.81
C ALA A 96 16.90 -7.56 -26.63
N LYS A 97 17.43 -6.42 -26.13
CA LYS A 97 18.55 -5.72 -26.80
C LYS A 97 19.84 -6.52 -26.84
N LYS A 98 20.23 -7.17 -25.74
CA LYS A 98 21.44 -8.01 -25.71
C LYS A 98 21.38 -9.15 -26.73
N LEU A 99 20.20 -9.71 -26.97
CA LEU A 99 19.96 -10.77 -27.96
C LEU A 99 19.75 -10.22 -29.38
N GLY A 100 19.10 -9.06 -29.51
CA GLY A 100 18.74 -8.38 -30.76
C GLY A 100 19.87 -7.57 -31.42
N ASN A 101 20.93 -7.22 -30.68
CA ASN A 101 22.15 -6.58 -31.22
C ASN A 101 22.90 -7.42 -32.29
N LYS A 102 22.41 -8.62 -32.64
CA LYS A 102 22.91 -9.40 -33.79
C LYS A 102 22.19 -9.14 -35.12
N LYS A 103 21.04 -8.46 -35.15
CA LYS A 103 20.26 -8.29 -36.40
C LYS A 103 19.62 -6.90 -36.49
N ASN A 104 20.33 -6.00 -37.17
CA ASN A 104 19.85 -4.82 -37.90
C ASN A 104 18.97 -3.77 -37.17
N GLY A 105 19.57 -2.59 -36.97
CA GLY A 105 19.01 -1.30 -37.41
C GLY A 105 17.59 -0.96 -36.98
N THR A 106 17.41 -0.57 -35.72
CA THR A 106 16.73 0.64 -35.22
C THR A 106 16.63 0.44 -33.72
N ILE A 107 17.50 1.11 -32.95
CA ILE A 107 17.47 0.99 -31.49
C ILE A 107 16.23 1.76 -31.02
N ALA A 108 15.11 1.06 -30.87
CA ALA A 108 14.00 1.58 -30.07
C ALA A 108 14.59 1.98 -28.69
N ASN A 109 14.20 3.15 -28.20
CA ASN A 109 14.63 3.62 -26.89
C ASN A 109 14.30 2.53 -25.84
N ASP A 110 15.23 2.26 -24.92
CA ASP A 110 15.06 1.19 -23.92
C ASP A 110 13.78 1.37 -23.09
N VAL A 111 13.45 2.63 -22.85
CA VAL A 111 12.29 3.07 -22.09
C VAL A 111 11.00 2.77 -22.87
N ASP A 112 10.89 3.17 -24.13
CA ASP A 112 9.70 2.94 -24.97
C ASP A 112 9.40 1.45 -25.16
N LEU A 113 10.43 0.61 -25.27
CA LEU A 113 10.25 -0.85 -25.33
C LEU A 113 9.81 -1.43 -23.98
N ALA A 114 10.36 -0.92 -22.87
CA ALA A 114 9.94 -1.33 -21.53
C ALA A 114 8.51 -0.89 -21.23
N GLU A 115 8.10 0.30 -21.66
CA GLU A 115 6.73 0.80 -21.54
C GLU A 115 5.74 -0.09 -22.29
N ARG A 116 6.04 -0.43 -23.55
CA ARG A 116 5.21 -1.37 -24.30
C ARG A 116 5.11 -2.75 -23.62
N LEU A 117 6.24 -3.29 -23.15
CA LEU A 117 6.26 -4.57 -22.46
C LEU A 117 5.49 -4.53 -21.13
N TYR A 118 5.58 -3.41 -20.41
CA TYR A 118 4.80 -3.17 -19.19
C TYR A 118 3.31 -3.24 -19.48
N GLU A 119 2.82 -2.50 -20.48
CA GLU A 119 1.41 -2.49 -20.86
C GLU A 119 0.93 -3.86 -21.36
N GLU A 120 1.71 -4.53 -22.22
CA GLU A 120 1.33 -5.81 -22.83
C GLU A 120 1.40 -6.99 -21.85
N LYS A 121 2.30 -6.95 -20.87
CA LYS A 121 2.61 -8.09 -20.00
C LYS A 121 2.38 -7.83 -18.52
N PHE A 122 1.71 -6.74 -18.16
CA PHE A 122 1.41 -6.37 -16.78
C PHE A 122 0.89 -7.56 -15.95
N ASP A 123 -0.20 -8.19 -16.40
CA ASP A 123 -0.83 -9.31 -15.69
C ASP A 123 0.11 -10.51 -15.53
N ASN A 124 0.95 -10.76 -16.54
CA ASN A 124 1.95 -11.82 -16.47
C ASN A 124 2.99 -11.52 -15.39
N TYR A 125 3.49 -10.27 -15.31
CA TYR A 125 4.46 -9.88 -14.29
C TYR A 125 3.86 -9.89 -12.89
N VAL A 126 2.62 -9.44 -12.73
CA VAL A 126 1.90 -9.49 -11.44
C VAL A 126 1.66 -10.94 -11.00
N SER A 127 1.39 -11.86 -11.93
CA SER A 127 1.22 -13.28 -11.60
C SER A 127 2.47 -13.91 -10.94
N GLU A 128 3.67 -13.37 -11.17
CA GLU A 128 4.92 -13.86 -10.57
C GLU A 128 4.96 -13.65 -9.04
N ILE A 129 4.27 -12.62 -8.55
CA ILE A 129 4.22 -12.24 -7.13
C ILE A 129 2.87 -12.55 -6.49
N ASN A 130 1.90 -13.03 -7.29
CA ASN A 130 0.60 -13.40 -6.79
C ASN A 130 0.67 -14.76 -6.06
N MET A 131 0.48 -14.75 -4.74
CA MET A 131 0.69 -15.92 -3.87
C MET A 131 -0.35 -17.04 -4.04
N VAL A 132 -1.30 -16.92 -4.98
CA VAL A 132 -2.37 -17.93 -5.22
C VAL A 132 -1.80 -19.28 -5.68
N ASN A 133 -0.57 -19.34 -6.20
CA ASN A 133 0.06 -20.55 -6.74
C ASN A 133 1.26 -21.11 -5.93
N LEU A 134 1.35 -20.82 -4.64
CA LEU A 134 2.21 -21.63 -3.77
C LEU A 134 1.47 -22.91 -3.40
N ASN A 135 1.68 -23.96 -4.19
CA ASN A 135 1.45 -25.35 -3.79
C ASN A 135 1.95 -25.52 -2.35
N ARG A 136 1.02 -25.61 -1.39
CA ARG A 136 1.33 -26.09 -0.05
C ARG A 136 2.03 -27.43 -0.25
N PRO A 137 3.30 -27.63 0.15
CA PRO A 137 3.76 -28.98 0.34
C PRO A 137 2.83 -29.56 1.41
N THR A 138 1.97 -30.50 1.02
CA THR A 138 1.28 -31.36 1.97
C THR A 138 2.38 -32.05 2.76
N SER A 139 2.71 -31.52 3.93
CA SER A 139 3.53 -32.22 4.90
C SER A 139 2.77 -33.48 5.25
N HIS A 140 3.15 -34.60 4.66
CA HIS A 140 2.83 -35.92 5.19
C HIS A 140 3.50 -36.00 6.56
N VAL A 141 2.74 -35.65 7.60
CA VAL A 141 3.08 -36.04 8.96
C VAL A 141 2.64 -37.51 9.09
N PRO A 142 3.55 -38.46 9.34
CA PRO A 142 3.15 -39.82 9.66
C PRO A 142 2.40 -39.78 10.99
N ARG A 143 1.16 -40.26 11.02
CA ARG A 143 0.45 -40.49 12.28
C ARG A 143 1.20 -41.58 13.03
N LEU A 144 1.79 -41.22 14.17
CA LEU A 144 2.19 -42.20 15.17
C LEU A 144 0.91 -42.82 15.74
N ASN A 145 0.69 -44.10 15.44
CA ASN A 145 -0.33 -44.90 16.08
C ASN A 145 0.07 -45.10 17.55
N THR A 146 -0.78 -44.63 18.46
CA THR A 146 -0.86 -45.15 19.84
C THR A 146 -1.68 -46.42 19.86
#